data_AF-A0A7W3TGM4-F1
#
_entry.id   AF-A0A7W3TGM4-F1
#
_cell.length_a   1.000
_cell.length_b   1.000
_cell.length_c   1.000
_cell.angle_alpha   90.00
_cell.angle_beta   90.00
_cell.angle_gamma   90.00
#
_symmetry.space_group_name_H-M   'P 1'
#
loop_
_entity.id
_entity.type
_entity.pdbx_description
1 polymer ?
#
loop_
_entity_poly.entity_id
_entity_poly.type
_entity_poly.pdbx_seq_one_letter_code
_entity_poly.pdbx_strand_id
1 'polypeptide(L)'
;MIHVKHPVPEPTGEPAPVLLDGFHALKHALRFGAEVRTAVAADRRAALDLAAELAPDLGDRLAELLVEGDPAALGGPGGRAHPTG
;
A
#
# COMPACT_ATOMS: atom_id res chain seq x y z
N MET A 1 31.11 -7.25 0.76
CA MET A 1 29.74 -6.72 0.80
C MET A 1 29.71 -5.52 -0.14
N ILE A 2 29.39 -5.75 -1.42
CA ILE A 2 29.46 -4.70 -2.45
C ILE A 2 28.13 -3.95 -2.42
N HIS A 3 28.15 -2.71 -1.94
CA HIS A 3 27.02 -1.79 -2.08
C HIS A 3 26.98 -1.30 -3.53
N VAL A 4 26.15 -1.93 -4.36
CA VAL A 4 25.80 -1.37 -5.67
C VAL A 4 24.73 -0.31 -5.40
N LYS A 5 25.17 0.94 -5.26
CA LYS A 5 24.28 2.09 -5.20
C LYS A 5 23.61 2.20 -6.58
N HIS A 6 22.37 1.73 -6.70
CA HIS A 6 21.61 1.91 -7.93
C HIS A 6 21.56 3.41 -8.26
N PRO A 7 21.89 3.82 -9.50
CA PRO A 7 21.77 5.21 -9.90
C PRO A 7 20.30 5.61 -9.79
N VAL A 8 20.04 6.68 -9.04
CA VAL A 8 18.72 7.32 -9.04
C VAL A 8 18.52 7.86 -10.46
N PRO A 9 17.49 7.42 -11.19
CA PRO A 9 17.26 7.93 -12.54
C PRO A 9 16.99 9.44 -12.49
N GLU A 10 17.51 10.15 -13.47
CA GLU A 10 17.16 11.55 -13.74
C GLU A 10 15.63 11.65 -13.85
N PRO A 11 14.97 12.67 -13.25
CA PRO A 11 13.52 12.77 -13.26
C PRO A 11 13.02 13.06 -14.68
N THR A 12 12.71 12.00 -15.43
CA THR A 12 11.67 12.03 -16.47
C THR A 12 10.42 12.54 -15.75
N GLY A 13 9.77 13.61 -16.20
CA GLY A 13 8.76 14.38 -15.43
C GLY A 13 7.53 13.65 -14.87
N GLU A 14 7.52 12.32 -14.87
CA GLU A 14 6.57 11.48 -14.15
C GLU A 14 7.00 11.28 -12.69
N PRO A 15 6.09 11.45 -11.73
CA PRO A 15 6.40 11.26 -10.32
C PRO A 15 6.79 9.80 -10.02
N ALA A 16 7.84 9.62 -9.23
CA ALA A 16 8.24 8.29 -8.75
C ALA A 16 7.11 7.66 -7.91
N PRO A 17 6.87 6.34 -8.03
CA PRO A 17 5.88 5.66 -7.20
C PRO A 17 6.30 5.72 -5.73
N VAL A 18 5.32 5.91 -4.85
CA VAL A 18 5.50 5.87 -3.39
C VAL A 18 4.88 4.61 -2.83
N LEU A 19 5.46 4.08 -1.75
CA LEU A 19 4.88 2.98 -1.00
C LEU A 19 4.06 3.54 0.18
N LEU A 20 2.82 3.09 0.29
CA LEU A 20 1.96 3.37 1.44
C LEU A 20 1.98 2.16 2.38
N ASP A 21 2.24 2.41 3.66
CA ASP A 21 2.19 1.37 4.68
C ASP A 21 0.95 1.52 5.55
N GLY A 22 0.27 0.39 5.79
CA GLY A 22 -0.91 0.29 6.63
C GLY A 22 -2.24 0.65 5.95
N PHE A 23 -3.30 0.03 6.46
CA PHE A 23 -4.66 0.21 5.99
C PHE A 23 -5.14 1.67 6.10
N HIS A 24 -4.70 2.39 7.13
CA HIS A 24 -5.07 3.80 7.35
C HIS A 24 -4.57 4.71 6.21
N ALA A 25 -3.31 4.56 5.78
CA ALA A 25 -2.78 5.35 4.67
C ALA A 25 -3.51 5.01 3.36
N LEU A 26 -3.72 3.71 3.11
CA LEU A 26 -4.40 3.24 1.92
C LEU A 26 -5.84 3.77 1.81
N LYS A 27 -6.65 3.69 2.88
CA LYS A 27 -8.05 4.17 2.84
C LYS A 27 -8.13 5.67 2.57
N HIS A 28 -7.22 6.46 3.15
CA HIS A 28 -7.17 7.89 2.90
C HIS A 28 -6.74 8.20 1.47
N ALA A 29 -5.70 7.53 0.96
CA ALA A 29 -5.26 7.70 -0.42
C ALA A 29 -6.42 7.42 -1.41
N LEU A 30 -7.16 6.33 -1.22
CA LEU A 30 -8.31 5.99 -2.07
C LEU A 30 -9.44 7.03 -1.98
N ARG A 31 -9.78 7.51 -0.76
CA ARG A 31 -10.80 8.56 -0.55
C ARG A 31 -10.39 9.92 -1.11
N PHE A 32 -9.10 10.20 -1.18
CA PHE A 32 -8.55 11.39 -1.82
C PHE A 32 -8.34 11.22 -3.32
N GLY A 33 -8.72 10.08 -3.91
CA GLY A 33 -8.66 9.86 -5.35
C GLY A 33 -7.27 9.50 -5.87
N ALA A 34 -6.38 9.00 -5.03
CA ALA A 34 -5.08 8.51 -5.47
C ALA A 34 -5.22 7.33 -6.46
N GLU A 35 -4.30 7.28 -7.43
CA GLU A 35 -4.11 6.12 -8.29
C GLU A 35 -3.28 5.07 -7.55
N VAL A 36 -3.97 4.08 -6.97
CA VAL A 36 -3.33 2.91 -6.36
C VAL A 36 -3.31 1.78 -7.36
N ARG A 37 -2.11 1.33 -7.75
CA ARG A 37 -1.93 0.27 -8.75
C ARG A 37 -2.08 -1.14 -8.19
N THR A 38 -1.72 -1.33 -6.93
CA THR A 38 -1.76 -2.62 -6.23
C THR A 38 -1.69 -2.37 -4.73
N ALA A 39 -2.40 -3.20 -3.95
CA ALA A 39 -2.24 -3.30 -2.50
C ALA A 39 -1.87 -4.74 -2.15
N VAL A 40 -0.83 -4.94 -1.33
CA VAL A 40 -0.40 -6.27 -0.89
C VAL A 40 -0.75 -6.44 0.58
N ALA A 41 -1.39 -7.56 0.91
CA ALA A 41 -1.67 -7.95 2.30
C ALA A 41 -1.20 -9.38 2.54
N ALA A 42 -0.69 -9.65 3.75
CA ALA A 42 -0.32 -11.00 4.15
C ALA A 42 -1.53 -11.94 4.28
N ASP A 43 -2.71 -11.38 4.62
CA ASP A 43 -3.99 -12.06 4.62
C ASP A 43 -5.00 -11.14 3.91
N ARG A 44 -5.39 -11.53 2.68
CA ARG A 44 -6.33 -10.73 1.89
C ARG A 44 -7.71 -10.70 2.50
N ARG A 45 -8.15 -11.79 3.12
CA ARG A 45 -9.50 -11.88 3.70
C ARG A 45 -9.59 -10.99 4.93
N ALA A 46 -8.63 -11.06 5.84
CA ALA A 46 -8.59 -10.19 7.01
C ALA A 46 -8.54 -8.71 6.63
N ALA A 47 -7.82 -8.35 5.56
CA ALA A 47 -7.80 -6.98 5.04
C ALA A 47 -9.17 -6.52 4.50
N LEU A 48 -9.92 -7.40 3.83
CA LEU A 48 -11.27 -7.11 3.35
C LEU A 48 -12.30 -7.04 4.49
N ASP A 49 -12.18 -7.91 5.49
CA ASP A 49 -13.02 -7.87 6.69
C ASP A 49 -12.80 -6.54 7.45
N LEU A 50 -11.53 -6.11 7.60
CA LEU A 50 -11.19 -4.81 8.18
C LEU A 50 -11.74 -3.64 7.34
N ALA A 51 -11.74 -3.79 6.01
CA ALA A 51 -12.33 -2.79 5.13
C ALA A 51 -13.84 -2.70 5.30
N ALA A 52 -14.54 -3.82 5.43
CA ALA A 52 -15.98 -3.82 5.68
C ALA A 52 -16.33 -3.10 7.00
N GLU A 53 -15.48 -3.22 8.03
CA GLU A 53 -15.67 -2.53 9.31
C GLU A 53 -15.35 -1.03 9.23
N LEU A 54 -14.19 -0.66 8.68
CA LEU A 54 -13.63 0.68 8.80
C LEU A 54 -13.79 1.57 7.57
N ALA A 55 -14.06 0.97 6.41
CA ALA A 55 -14.19 1.66 5.13
C ALA A 55 -15.10 0.89 4.15
N PRO A 56 -16.38 0.66 4.51
CA PRO A 56 -17.30 -0.11 3.68
C PRO A 56 -17.51 0.50 2.29
N ASP A 57 -17.33 1.81 2.16
CA ASP A 57 -17.32 2.55 0.89
C ASP A 57 -16.21 2.12 -0.09
N LEU A 58 -15.15 1.48 0.40
CA LEU A 58 -13.99 1.07 -0.39
C LEU A 58 -13.95 -0.44 -0.67
N GLY A 59 -14.92 -1.22 -0.19
CA GLY A 59 -14.89 -2.69 -0.22
C GLY A 59 -14.65 -3.28 -1.61
N ASP A 60 -15.48 -2.90 -2.58
CA ASP A 60 -15.38 -3.41 -3.96
C ASP A 60 -14.03 -3.05 -4.60
N ARG A 61 -13.60 -1.80 -4.44
CA ARG A 61 -12.31 -1.32 -4.98
C ARG A 61 -11.13 -2.03 -4.34
N LEU A 62 -11.19 -2.29 -3.04
CA LEU A 62 -10.16 -3.05 -2.33
C LEU A 62 -10.17 -4.53 -2.73
N ALA A 63 -11.34 -5.12 -3.01
CA ALA A 63 -11.42 -6.48 -3.51
C ALA A 63 -10.72 -6.64 -4.88
N GLU A 64 -10.74 -5.62 -5.72
CA GLU A 64 -10.02 -5.59 -7.00
C GLU A 64 -8.51 -5.34 -6.83
N LEU A 65 -8.12 -4.45 -5.91
CA LEU A 65 -6.72 -4.02 -5.74
C LEU A 65 -5.88 -4.94 -4.86
N LEU A 66 -6.50 -5.63 -3.90
CA LEU A 66 -5.79 -6.45 -2.92
C LEU A 66 -5.34 -7.78 -3.51
N VAL A 67 -4.03 -8.00 -3.44
CA VAL A 67 -3.39 -9.28 -3.68
C VAL A 67 -2.79 -9.82 -2.39
N GLU A 68 -2.90 -11.13 -2.19
CA GLU A 68 -2.25 -11.79 -1.06
C GLU A 68 -0.76 -12.01 -1.36
N GLY A 69 0.11 -11.67 -0.42
CA GLY A 69 1.56 -11.79 -0.59
C GLY A 69 2.31 -11.20 0.60
N ASP A 70 3.64 -11.29 0.57
CA ASP A 70 4.48 -10.73 1.64
C ASP A 70 4.68 -9.21 1.44
N PRO A 71 4.11 -8.34 2.31
CA PRO A 71 4.30 -6.89 2.19
C PRO A 71 5.77 -6.48 2.40
N ALA A 72 6.58 -7.29 3.11
CA ALA A 72 8.00 -7.01 3.32
C ALA A 72 8.81 -7.06 2.01
N ALA A 73 8.32 -7.79 1.00
CA ALA A 73 8.94 -7.86 -0.32
C ALA A 73 8.90 -6.52 -1.08
N LEU A 74 8.03 -5.57 -0.68
CA LEU A 74 7.95 -4.23 -1.26
C LEU A 74 9.05 -3.28 -0.74
N GLY A 75 9.88 -3.72 0.22
CA GLY A 75 11.00 -2.92 0.75
C GLY A 75 10.56 -1.71 1.59
N GLY A 76 9.33 -1.72 2.09
CA GLY A 76 8.75 -0.64 2.91
C GLY A 76 9.21 -0.64 4.37
N PRO A 77 8.95 0.46 5.10
CA PRO A 77 9.15 0.49 6.55
C PRO A 77 8.34 -0.65 7.17
N GLY A 78 8.99 -1.47 8.00
CA GLY A 78 8.32 -2.60 8.64
C GLY A 78 7.22 -2.13 9.59
N GLY A 79 5.97 -2.18 9.11
CA GLY A 79 4.72 -2.19 9.85
C GLY A 79 4.78 -1.61 11.25
N ARG A 80 4.99 -0.29 11.37
CA ARG A 80 4.59 0.40 12.59
C ARG A 80 3.10 0.71 12.44
N ALA A 81 2.29 0.08 13.30
CA ALA A 81 0.90 0.51 13.47
C ALA A 81 0.87 2.04 13.64
N HIS A 82 0.16 2.71 12.74
CA HIS A 82 -0.03 4.15 12.85
C HIS A 82 -0.81 4.41 14.14
N PRO A 83 -0.47 5.42 14.97
CA PRO A 83 -1.06 5.64 16.30
C PRO A 83 -2.57 5.95 16.30
N THR A 84 -3.20 5.95 15.13
CA THR A 84 -4.62 6.20 14.89
C THR A 84 -5.35 4.94 14.38
N GLY A 85 -4.75 3.76 14.58
CA GLY A 85 -5.43 2.48 14.46
C GLY A 85 -6.66 2.43 15.36
#